data_AF-R1E714-F1
#
_entry.id   AF-R1E714-F1
#
_cell.length_a   1.000
_cell.length_b   1.000
_cell.length_c   1.000
_cell.angle_alpha   90.00
_cell.angle_beta   90.00
_cell.angle_gamma   90.00
#
_symmetry.space_group_name_H-M   'P 1'
#
loop_
_entity.id
_entity.type
_entity.pdbx_description
1 polymer ?
#
loop_
_entity_poly.entity_id
_entity_poly.type
_entity_poly.pdbx_seq_one_letter_code
_entity_poly.pdbx_strand_id
1 'polypeptide(L)'
;MPRAAPSASAAAAVARSGSGSAAAAPSSPPPAAAAPRPPSPLKHVEHPSRLQPPTRQQPPPQPPQPPQPPQPPQPATGHSQSSSAIPSRGASRPATPSSMVSSSSAAGSTNTARYVDRLISRANRGSVSQADVDKAQAHFEAARRANDAKDYQSACTSFERAYLLLPKPATLVSTANMYVKMGNASIAAEIYHRLLAESLPQHMHDFIADKLRVIQPSE
;
A
#
# COMPACT_ATOMS: atom_id res chain seq x y z
N MET A 1 4.41 45.49 -35.68
CA MET A 1 5.27 44.47 -36.28
C MET A 1 6.48 44.23 -35.37
N PRO A 2 6.49 43.17 -34.55
CA PRO A 2 7.69 42.77 -33.83
C PRO A 2 8.55 41.82 -34.69
N ARG A 3 9.82 42.21 -34.87
CA ARG A 3 10.90 41.42 -35.46
C ARG A 3 11.29 40.29 -34.49
N ALA A 4 11.67 39.16 -35.09
CA ALA A 4 12.22 37.98 -34.43
C ALA A 4 13.56 38.24 -33.72
N ALA A 5 13.83 37.45 -32.69
CA ALA A 5 15.17 36.99 -32.35
C ALA A 5 15.09 35.56 -31.77
N PRO A 6 15.83 34.58 -32.32
CA PRO A 6 16.11 33.30 -31.67
C PRO A 6 17.37 33.43 -30.82
N SER A 7 17.38 32.88 -29.61
CA SER A 7 18.62 32.81 -28.82
C SER A 7 18.82 31.43 -28.21
N ALA A 8 19.96 30.86 -28.59
CA ALA A 8 20.52 29.60 -28.17
C ALA A 8 21.25 29.73 -26.82
N SER A 9 21.28 28.66 -26.03
CA SER A 9 22.41 28.29 -25.16
C SER A 9 22.09 26.97 -24.46
N ALA A 10 22.84 25.89 -24.73
CA ALA A 10 24.15 25.57 -24.15
C ALA A 10 23.99 25.02 -22.72
N ALA A 11 24.08 23.70 -22.52
CA ALA A 11 25.32 22.92 -22.39
C ALA A 11 26.05 23.12 -21.04
N ALA A 12 25.97 22.09 -20.18
CA ALA A 12 26.98 21.65 -19.19
C ALA A 12 26.39 20.38 -18.51
N ALA A 13 26.86 19.14 -18.70
CA ALA A 13 28.17 18.53 -18.53
C ALA A 13 28.65 18.45 -17.06
N VAL A 14 29.24 17.28 -16.72
CA VAL A 14 30.06 16.93 -15.53
C VAL A 14 29.26 16.42 -14.32
N ALA A 15 29.53 15.28 -13.65
CA ALA A 15 30.49 14.15 -13.73
C ALA A 15 29.81 12.96 -13.01
N ARG A 16 29.92 11.67 -13.39
CA ARG A 16 31.05 10.73 -13.54
C ARG A 16 31.88 10.46 -12.28
N SER A 17 31.96 9.16 -11.95
CA SER A 17 32.99 8.45 -11.19
C SER A 17 32.87 8.40 -9.67
N GLY A 18 32.49 7.21 -9.18
CA GLY A 18 32.70 6.74 -7.83
C GLY A 18 32.85 5.22 -7.83
N SER A 19 33.93 4.73 -8.42
CA SER A 19 34.37 3.34 -8.34
C SER A 19 34.95 3.07 -6.94
N GLY A 20 34.29 2.24 -6.15
CA GLY A 20 34.83 1.69 -4.90
C GLY A 20 34.86 0.18 -4.98
N SER A 21 36.00 -0.37 -5.40
CA SER A 21 36.31 -1.80 -5.42
C SER A 21 37.57 -2.04 -4.60
N ALA A 22 37.43 -2.76 -3.48
CA ALA A 22 38.45 -3.55 -2.77
C ALA A 22 37.76 -4.16 -1.54
N ALA A 23 37.39 -5.44 -1.51
CA ALA A 23 38.27 -6.58 -1.23
C ALA A 23 38.77 -6.60 0.23
N ALA A 24 38.09 -7.39 1.07
CA ALA A 24 38.70 -8.17 2.16
C ALA A 24 37.64 -9.11 2.77
N ALA A 25 37.69 -10.38 2.37
CA ALA A 25 37.04 -11.48 3.07
C ALA A 25 37.87 -11.87 4.31
N PRO A 26 37.24 -12.28 5.41
CA PRO A 26 37.85 -13.25 6.31
C PRO A 26 37.07 -14.58 6.32
N SER A 27 37.76 -15.60 5.81
CA SER A 27 37.88 -16.96 6.32
C SER A 27 36.62 -17.67 6.86
N SER A 28 36.08 -18.56 6.03
CA SER A 28 35.32 -19.74 6.47
C SER A 28 36.19 -20.65 7.34
N PRO A 29 35.73 -21.10 8.53
CA PRO A 29 36.33 -22.23 9.21
C PRO A 29 36.00 -23.56 8.51
N PRO A 30 36.86 -24.57 8.60
CA PRO A 30 36.69 -25.86 7.92
C PRO A 30 35.53 -26.69 8.51
N PRO A 31 34.92 -27.60 7.71
CA PRO A 31 33.96 -28.56 8.22
C PRO A 31 34.67 -29.63 9.05
N ALA A 32 34.41 -29.65 10.36
CA ALA A 32 34.81 -30.77 11.21
C ALA A 32 33.95 -31.98 10.88
N ALA A 33 34.64 -33.08 10.60
CA ALA A 33 34.09 -34.38 10.27
C ALA A 33 33.13 -34.91 11.34
N ALA A 34 32.15 -35.68 10.85
CA ALA A 34 31.15 -36.38 11.62
C ALA A 34 31.74 -37.36 12.65
N ALA A 35 31.15 -37.37 13.84
CA ALA A 35 31.11 -38.52 14.74
C ALA A 35 29.66 -38.75 15.19
N PRO A 36 29.17 -40.00 15.19
CA PRO A 36 27.79 -40.32 15.57
C PRO A 36 27.60 -40.13 17.08
N ARG A 37 26.65 -39.27 17.49
CA ARG A 37 26.29 -39.13 18.90
C ARG A 37 25.19 -40.14 19.27
N PRO A 38 25.35 -40.91 20.37
CA PRO A 38 24.34 -41.84 20.87
C PRO A 38 23.13 -41.11 21.48
N PRO A 39 21.97 -41.78 21.62
CA PRO A 39 20.78 -41.20 22.25
C PRO A 39 20.97 -41.11 23.76
N SER A 40 20.88 -39.89 24.31
CA SER A 40 20.87 -39.68 25.76
C SER A 40 19.46 -39.33 26.26
N PRO A 41 19.07 -39.88 27.43
CA PRO A 41 17.69 -39.95 27.88
C PRO A 41 17.17 -38.67 28.51
N LEU A 42 15.84 -38.54 28.45
CA LEU A 42 15.00 -37.64 29.25
C LEU A 42 15.48 -37.53 30.69
N LYS A 43 15.88 -36.32 31.10
CA LYS A 43 15.88 -35.90 32.51
C LYS A 43 15.24 -34.54 32.63
N HIS A 44 14.03 -34.60 33.19
CA HIS A 44 13.27 -33.52 33.79
C HIS A 44 14.16 -32.77 34.80
N VAL A 45 14.41 -31.48 34.58
CA VAL A 45 14.97 -30.59 35.61
C VAL A 45 14.00 -29.42 35.76
N GLU A 46 13.20 -29.55 36.80
CA GLU A 46 12.41 -28.53 37.45
C GLU A 46 13.34 -27.40 37.93
N HIS A 47 13.11 -26.17 37.47
CA HIS A 47 13.77 -24.97 38.01
C HIS A 47 12.74 -24.16 38.81
N PRO A 48 12.97 -23.91 40.11
CA PRO A 48 12.10 -23.09 40.93
C PRO A 48 12.33 -21.59 40.67
N SER A 49 11.21 -20.88 40.76
CA SER A 49 11.00 -19.44 40.78
C SER A 49 12.14 -18.61 41.38
N ARG A 50 12.55 -17.55 40.66
CA ARG A 50 13.14 -16.35 41.28
C ARG A 50 12.45 -15.09 40.76
N LEU A 51 11.72 -14.45 41.67
CA LEU A 51 11.04 -13.17 41.52
C LEU A 51 12.04 -12.04 41.24
N GLN A 52 11.84 -11.29 40.16
CA GLN A 52 12.16 -9.86 40.10
C GLN A 52 10.98 -9.10 39.44
N PRO A 53 10.46 -8.03 40.06
CA PRO A 53 9.38 -7.21 39.50
C PRO A 53 9.87 -6.29 38.36
N PRO A 54 8.95 -5.78 37.52
CA PRO A 54 9.29 -4.97 36.35
C PRO A 54 9.50 -3.49 36.73
N THR A 55 10.67 -2.93 36.43
CA THR A 55 10.86 -1.47 36.36
C THR A 55 10.65 -1.00 34.92
N ARG A 56 9.53 -0.30 34.71
CA ARG A 56 9.26 0.51 33.51
C ARG A 56 10.44 1.44 33.26
N GLN A 57 11.20 1.19 32.19
CA GLN A 57 12.09 2.20 31.65
C GLN A 57 11.20 3.26 30.97
N GLN A 58 10.99 4.37 31.68
CA GLN A 58 10.33 5.54 31.14
C GLN A 58 11.23 6.07 30.00
N PRO A 59 10.73 6.26 28.76
CA PRO A 59 11.53 6.91 27.74
C PRO A 59 11.90 8.33 28.22
N PRO A 60 13.12 8.81 27.95
CA PRO A 60 13.54 10.14 28.36
C PRO A 60 12.54 11.19 27.83
N PRO A 61 12.25 12.26 28.60
CA PRO A 61 11.42 13.35 28.13
C PRO A 61 11.99 13.89 26.81
N GLN A 62 11.15 13.98 25.78
CA GLN A 62 11.58 14.59 24.53
C GLN A 62 11.98 16.05 24.79
N PRO A 63 13.11 16.52 24.23
CA PRO A 63 13.44 17.93 24.30
C PRO A 63 12.30 18.75 23.67
N PRO A 64 11.99 19.95 24.23
CA PRO A 64 10.98 20.83 23.66
C PRO A 64 11.29 21.07 22.18
N GLN A 65 10.29 20.85 21.32
CA GLN A 65 10.46 21.11 19.90
C GLN A 65 10.77 22.61 19.71
N PRO A 66 11.74 22.95 18.84
CA PRO A 66 11.97 24.35 18.50
C PRO A 66 10.70 24.94 17.89
N PRO A 67 10.38 26.22 18.17
CA PRO A 67 9.24 26.89 17.57
C PRO A 67 9.31 26.76 16.05
N GLN A 68 8.20 26.35 15.43
CA GLN A 68 8.14 26.25 13.98
C GLN A 68 8.33 27.64 13.36
N PRO A 69 9.13 27.76 12.29
CA PRO A 69 9.24 29.02 11.56
C PRO A 69 7.88 29.40 10.96
N PRO A 70 7.52 30.70 10.94
CA PRO A 70 6.29 31.16 10.31
C PRO A 70 6.26 30.72 8.84
N GLN A 71 5.22 30.00 8.43
CA GLN A 71 5.04 29.68 7.02
C GLN A 71 4.67 30.95 6.22
N PRO A 72 5.21 31.11 5.01
CA PRO A 72 5.04 32.31 4.18
C PRO A 72 3.58 32.51 3.71
N PRO A 73 3.18 33.76 3.40
CA PRO A 73 1.85 34.06 2.90
C PRO A 73 1.57 33.31 1.59
N GLN A 74 0.35 32.77 1.46
CA GLN A 74 -0.09 32.11 0.25
C GLN A 74 -0.18 33.09 -0.93
N PRO A 75 0.17 32.67 -2.17
CA PRO A 75 -0.03 33.51 -3.34
C PRO A 75 -1.52 33.76 -3.58
N ALA A 76 -1.88 35.04 -3.66
CA ALA A 76 -3.20 35.51 -4.00
C ALA A 76 -3.56 35.22 -5.47
N THR A 77 -4.82 34.85 -5.68
CA THR A 77 -5.66 34.94 -6.89
C THR A 77 -5.10 35.65 -8.15
N GLY A 78 -5.21 34.97 -9.29
CA GLY A 78 -5.29 35.54 -10.65
C GLY A 78 -5.84 34.48 -11.62
N HIS A 79 -7.13 34.47 -11.97
CA HIS A 79 -7.82 35.20 -13.06
C HIS A 79 -7.71 34.59 -14.48
N SER A 80 -8.90 34.40 -15.07
CA SER A 80 -9.25 34.49 -16.51
C SER A 80 -9.12 33.23 -17.39
N GLN A 81 -10.23 32.57 -17.78
CA GLN A 81 -11.22 32.90 -18.85
C GLN A 81 -10.82 32.43 -20.27
N SER A 82 -11.53 31.43 -20.81
CA SER A 82 -11.93 31.24 -22.24
C SER A 82 -12.74 29.95 -22.36
N SER A 83 -14.07 30.00 -22.52
CA SER A 83 -14.85 30.25 -23.75
C SER A 83 -15.15 28.98 -24.57
N SER A 84 -16.37 28.47 -24.34
CA SER A 84 -17.43 28.17 -25.32
C SER A 84 -17.13 27.44 -26.63
N ALA A 85 -17.71 26.24 -26.78
CA ALA A 85 -18.44 25.83 -27.99
C ALA A 85 -19.34 24.60 -27.71
N ILE A 86 -20.67 24.80 -27.70
CA ILE A 86 -21.69 23.74 -27.73
C ILE A 86 -22.32 23.75 -29.12
N PRO A 87 -22.27 22.66 -29.90
CA PRO A 87 -23.21 22.46 -31.00
C PRO A 87 -24.47 21.75 -30.51
N SER A 88 -25.55 22.51 -30.41
CA SER A 88 -26.92 22.01 -30.35
C SER A 88 -27.30 21.37 -31.69
N ARG A 89 -27.63 20.08 -31.70
CA ARG A 89 -28.44 19.48 -32.76
C ARG A 89 -29.25 18.32 -32.21
N GLY A 90 -30.57 18.54 -32.13
CA GLY A 90 -31.53 17.57 -31.65
C GLY A 90 -31.88 16.48 -32.66
N ALA A 91 -32.46 15.40 -32.15
CA ALA A 91 -33.48 14.61 -32.82
C ALA A 91 -34.17 13.69 -31.80
N SER A 92 -35.45 13.96 -31.59
CA SER A 92 -36.60 13.05 -31.46
C SER A 92 -36.44 11.70 -30.73
N ARG A 93 -37.17 11.63 -29.61
CA ARG A 93 -37.53 10.41 -28.85
C ARG A 93 -38.45 9.49 -29.66
N PRO A 94 -38.34 8.17 -29.49
CA PRO A 94 -39.50 7.28 -29.43
C PRO A 94 -39.66 6.64 -28.05
N ALA A 95 -40.85 6.09 -27.85
CA ALA A 95 -41.52 5.83 -26.59
C ALA A 95 -40.88 4.77 -25.68
N THR A 96 -41.10 4.97 -24.38
CA THR A 96 -40.76 4.10 -23.26
C THR A 96 -41.68 2.89 -23.16
N PRO A 97 -41.17 1.65 -23.11
CA PRO A 97 -41.86 0.57 -22.42
C PRO A 97 -41.61 0.73 -20.91
N SER A 98 -42.69 0.90 -20.15
CA SER A 98 -42.70 0.81 -18.69
C SER A 98 -42.23 -0.57 -18.26
N SER A 99 -40.96 -0.70 -17.87
CA SER A 99 -40.47 -1.84 -17.09
C SER A 99 -40.20 -1.37 -15.67
N MET A 100 -41.16 -1.68 -14.80
CA MET A 100 -40.95 -1.72 -13.37
C MET A 100 -39.97 -2.87 -13.08
N VAL A 101 -38.68 -2.55 -12.98
CA VAL A 101 -37.70 -3.46 -12.37
C VAL A 101 -36.96 -2.69 -11.28
N SER A 102 -37.48 -2.79 -10.06
CA SER A 102 -36.75 -2.46 -8.85
C SER A 102 -35.69 -3.54 -8.61
N SER A 103 -34.59 -3.46 -9.36
CA SER A 103 -33.44 -4.36 -9.23
C SER A 103 -32.12 -3.59 -9.30
N SER A 104 -32.04 -2.43 -8.64
CA SER A 104 -30.84 -1.58 -8.64
C SER A 104 -29.69 -2.08 -7.75
N SER A 105 -29.86 -3.19 -7.03
CA SER A 105 -28.86 -3.68 -6.08
C SER A 105 -27.79 -4.62 -6.70
N ALA A 106 -28.06 -5.24 -7.85
CA ALA A 106 -27.13 -6.19 -8.46
C ALA A 106 -25.99 -5.54 -9.28
N ALA A 107 -26.20 -4.34 -9.82
CA ALA A 107 -25.21 -3.71 -10.72
C ALA A 107 -23.94 -3.26 -9.98
N GLY A 108 -24.06 -2.77 -8.74
CA GLY A 108 -22.92 -2.30 -7.94
C GLY A 108 -21.93 -3.41 -7.58
N SER A 109 -22.43 -4.61 -7.27
CA SER A 109 -21.60 -5.77 -6.91
C SER A 109 -20.67 -6.20 -8.05
N THR A 110 -21.16 -6.21 -9.29
CA THR A 110 -20.36 -6.61 -10.45
C THR A 110 -19.17 -5.69 -10.74
N ASN A 111 -19.31 -4.38 -10.49
CA ASN A 111 -18.23 -3.42 -10.71
C ASN A 111 -17.11 -3.57 -9.68
N THR A 112 -17.47 -3.81 -8.42
CA THR A 112 -16.51 -4.06 -7.35
C THR A 112 -15.70 -5.32 -7.61
N ALA A 113 -16.36 -6.44 -7.94
CA ALA A 113 -15.69 -7.69 -8.27
C ALA A 113 -14.71 -7.51 -9.45
N ARG A 114 -15.15 -6.84 -10.52
CA ARG A 114 -14.28 -6.53 -11.69
C ARG A 114 -13.11 -5.61 -11.35
N TYR A 115 -13.28 -4.68 -10.40
CA TYR A 115 -12.18 -3.84 -9.95
C TYR A 115 -11.12 -4.67 -9.21
N VAL A 116 -11.54 -5.47 -8.22
CA VAL A 116 -10.63 -6.31 -7.44
C VAL A 116 -9.93 -7.35 -8.31
N ASP A 117 -10.67 -8.00 -9.22
CA ASP A 117 -10.12 -8.98 -10.15
C ASP A 117 -9.06 -8.37 -11.08
N ARG A 118 -9.30 -7.15 -11.58
CA ARG A 118 -8.29 -6.39 -12.35
C ARG A 118 -7.06 -6.06 -11.51
N LEU A 119 -7.21 -5.70 -10.24
CA LEU A 119 -6.09 -5.40 -9.35
C LEU A 119 -5.21 -6.64 -9.13
N ILE A 120 -5.82 -7.78 -8.77
CA ILE A 120 -5.12 -9.05 -8.52
C ILE A 120 -4.46 -9.57 -9.81
N SER A 121 -5.21 -9.61 -10.91
CA SER A 121 -4.68 -10.06 -12.21
C SER A 121 -3.49 -9.21 -12.68
N ARG A 122 -3.52 -7.90 -12.42
CA ARG A 122 -2.41 -7.01 -12.79
C ARG A 122 -1.18 -7.16 -11.91
N ALA A 123 -1.29 -7.68 -10.68
CA ALA A 123 -0.16 -7.89 -9.79
C ALA A 123 0.61 -9.19 -10.13
N ASN A 124 -0.06 -10.19 -10.70
CA ASN A 124 0.51 -11.50 -11.02
C ASN A 124 1.32 -11.54 -12.35
N ARG A 125 2.11 -10.50 -12.66
CA ARG A 125 2.82 -10.36 -13.95
C ARG A 125 4.12 -11.15 -14.11
N GLY A 126 4.45 -12.05 -13.18
CA GLY A 126 5.65 -12.89 -13.25
C GLY A 126 6.71 -12.49 -12.23
N SER A 127 7.99 -12.67 -12.58
CA SER A 127 9.12 -12.47 -11.67
C SER A 127 9.27 -11.01 -11.23
N VAL A 128 9.35 -10.79 -9.92
CA VAL A 128 9.55 -9.47 -9.32
C VAL A 128 11.04 -9.10 -9.33
N SER A 129 11.39 -7.93 -9.87
CA SER A 129 12.78 -7.44 -9.86
C SER A 129 13.13 -6.77 -8.53
N GLN A 130 14.41 -6.69 -8.16
CA GLN A 130 14.84 -5.96 -6.96
C GLN A 130 14.40 -4.48 -6.99
N ALA A 131 14.45 -3.85 -8.16
CA ALA A 131 13.98 -2.48 -8.34
C ALA A 131 12.48 -2.31 -8.04
N ASP A 132 11.66 -3.35 -8.30
CA ASP A 132 10.24 -3.33 -7.96
C ASP A 132 10.02 -3.52 -6.47
N VAL A 133 10.86 -4.31 -5.80
CA VAL A 133 10.85 -4.43 -4.32
C VAL A 133 11.14 -3.08 -3.67
N ASP A 134 12.16 -2.37 -4.13
CA ASP A 134 12.54 -1.06 -3.59
C ASP A 134 11.43 -0.01 -3.81
N LYS A 135 10.81 0.00 -5.00
CA LYS A 135 9.66 0.88 -5.30
C LYS A 135 8.43 0.51 -4.48
N ALA A 136 8.15 -0.78 -4.31
CA ALA A 136 7.03 -1.24 -3.49
C ALA A 136 7.20 -0.80 -2.03
N GLN A 137 8.42 -0.88 -1.50
CA GLN A 137 8.76 -0.40 -0.16
C GLN A 137 8.53 1.11 -0.03
N ALA A 138 9.00 1.91 -0.99
CA ALA A 138 8.77 3.35 -0.99
C ALA A 138 7.26 3.71 -1.02
N HIS A 139 6.47 2.97 -1.80
CA HIS A 139 5.01 3.13 -1.81
C HIS A 139 4.36 2.72 -0.49
N PHE A 140 4.84 1.66 0.15
CA PHE A 140 4.34 1.22 1.45
C PHE A 140 4.59 2.26 2.55
N GLU A 141 5.77 2.87 2.57
CA GLU A 141 6.10 3.95 3.52
C GLU A 141 5.30 5.23 3.26
N ALA A 142 5.09 5.58 1.98
CA ALA A 142 4.20 6.68 1.61
C ALA A 142 2.75 6.42 2.06
N ALA A 143 2.25 5.18 1.86
CA ALA A 143 0.92 4.77 2.28
C ALA A 143 0.74 4.89 3.80
N ARG A 144 1.74 4.44 4.57
CA ARG A 144 1.74 4.55 6.03
C ARG A 144 1.69 6.01 6.49
N ARG A 145 2.53 6.89 5.93
CA ARG A 145 2.51 8.33 6.24
C ARG A 145 1.15 8.96 5.92
N ALA A 146 0.54 8.62 4.78
CA ALA A 146 -0.78 9.12 4.41
C ALA A 146 -1.87 8.61 5.37
N ASN A 147 -1.82 7.33 5.75
CA ASN A 147 -2.75 6.76 6.73
C ASN A 147 -2.62 7.41 8.11
N ASP A 148 -1.39 7.70 8.56
CA ASP A 148 -1.12 8.39 9.82
C ASP A 148 -1.67 9.84 9.77
N ALA A 149 -1.60 10.48 8.60
CA ALA A 149 -2.22 11.78 8.33
C ALA A 149 -3.75 11.72 8.10
N LYS A 150 -4.37 10.54 8.22
CA LYS A 150 -5.80 10.28 7.93
C LYS A 150 -6.23 10.57 6.48
N ASP A 151 -5.27 10.67 5.55
CA ASP A 151 -5.54 10.72 4.12
C ASP A 151 -5.65 9.29 3.57
N TYR A 152 -6.81 8.68 3.82
CA TYR A 152 -7.06 7.28 3.45
C TYR A 152 -7.10 7.04 1.94
N GLN A 153 -7.43 8.06 1.15
CA GLN A 153 -7.47 7.95 -0.31
C GLN A 153 -6.05 7.87 -0.89
N SER A 154 -5.14 8.74 -0.44
CA SER A 154 -3.73 8.66 -0.82
C SER A 154 -3.06 7.40 -0.31
N ALA A 155 -3.42 6.96 0.92
CA ALA A 155 -2.94 5.71 1.48
C ALA A 155 -3.37 4.50 0.64
N CYS A 156 -4.65 4.42 0.28
CA CYS A 156 -5.20 3.34 -0.57
C CYS A 156 -4.47 3.26 -1.91
N THR A 157 -4.35 4.40 -2.60
CA THR A 157 -3.65 4.48 -3.89
C THR A 157 -2.21 4.01 -3.79
N SER A 158 -1.52 4.33 -2.69
CA SER A 158 -0.13 3.95 -2.47
C SER A 158 0.00 2.45 -2.12
N PHE A 159 -0.90 1.89 -1.31
CA PHE A 159 -0.92 0.45 -1.06
C PHE A 159 -1.26 -0.36 -2.31
N GLU A 160 -2.19 0.09 -3.15
CA GLU A 160 -2.47 -0.54 -4.45
C GLU A 160 -1.24 -0.57 -5.35
N ARG A 161 -0.50 0.54 -5.45
CA ARG A 161 0.76 0.59 -6.20
C ARG A 161 1.82 -0.35 -5.64
N ALA A 162 1.95 -0.40 -4.31
CA ALA A 162 2.87 -1.34 -3.66
C ALA A 162 2.49 -2.79 -3.97
N TYR A 163 1.20 -3.13 -3.93
CA TYR A 163 0.70 -4.48 -4.25
C TYR A 163 0.92 -4.87 -5.71
N LEU A 164 0.70 -3.94 -6.65
CA LEU A 164 0.95 -4.17 -8.07
C LEU A 164 2.41 -4.44 -8.42
N LEU A 165 3.35 -3.92 -7.62
CA LEU A 165 4.79 -4.14 -7.79
C LEU A 165 5.26 -5.41 -7.06
N LEU A 166 4.73 -5.66 -5.87
CA LEU A 166 5.09 -6.79 -5.01
C LEU A 166 3.81 -7.38 -4.38
N PRO A 167 3.20 -8.41 -5.00
CA PRO A 167 1.95 -8.99 -4.54
C PRO A 167 2.16 -9.72 -3.21
N LYS A 168 1.85 -9.01 -2.12
CA LYS A 168 1.87 -9.55 -0.75
C LYS A 168 0.46 -9.49 -0.16
N PRO A 169 -0.05 -10.59 0.40
CA PRO A 169 -1.37 -10.61 1.05
C PRO A 169 -1.53 -9.52 2.12
N ALA A 170 -0.48 -9.27 2.91
CA ALA A 170 -0.49 -8.22 3.93
C ALA A 170 -0.69 -6.80 3.37
N THR A 171 -0.14 -6.51 2.18
CA THR A 171 -0.36 -5.22 1.49
C THR A 171 -1.80 -5.11 1.03
N LEU A 172 -2.39 -6.20 0.51
CA LEU A 172 -3.78 -6.21 0.06
C LEU A 172 -4.78 -6.09 1.23
N VAL A 173 -4.48 -6.70 2.38
CA VAL A 173 -5.23 -6.47 3.64
C VAL A 173 -5.16 -5.00 4.06
N SER A 174 -4.01 -4.35 3.91
CA SER A 174 -3.87 -2.91 4.20
C SER A 174 -4.74 -2.06 3.26
N THR A 175 -4.80 -2.41 1.97
CA THR A 175 -5.71 -1.77 0.99
C THR A 175 -7.18 -1.94 1.41
N ALA A 176 -7.61 -3.16 1.77
CA ALA A 176 -8.97 -3.41 2.24
C ALA A 176 -9.31 -2.59 3.50
N ASN A 177 -8.39 -2.51 4.46
CA ASN A 177 -8.55 -1.67 5.64
C ASN A 177 -8.72 -0.17 5.29
N MET A 178 -8.04 0.34 4.27
CA MET A 178 -8.26 1.72 3.82
C MET A 178 -9.66 1.91 3.23
N TYR A 179 -10.17 0.93 2.47
CA TYR A 179 -11.55 0.98 1.97
C TYR A 179 -12.59 0.98 3.09
N VAL A 180 -12.38 0.22 4.17
CA VAL A 180 -13.24 0.29 5.37
C VAL A 180 -13.23 1.69 5.96
N LYS A 181 -12.05 2.30 6.13
CA LYS A 181 -11.92 3.67 6.68
C LYS A 181 -12.56 4.74 5.80
N MET A 182 -12.65 4.51 4.48
CA MET A 182 -13.35 5.38 3.53
C MET A 182 -14.87 5.13 3.45
N GLY A 183 -15.40 4.14 4.18
CA GLY A 183 -16.82 3.75 4.10
C GLY A 183 -17.18 2.85 2.91
N ASN A 184 -16.19 2.42 2.13
CA ASN A 184 -16.38 1.56 0.96
C ASN A 184 -16.34 0.07 1.35
N ALA A 185 -17.26 -0.32 2.24
CA ALA A 185 -17.37 -1.67 2.80
C ALA A 185 -17.44 -2.78 1.74
N SER A 186 -18.14 -2.54 0.62
CA SER A 186 -18.31 -3.53 -0.45
C SER A 186 -16.98 -3.92 -1.11
N ILE A 187 -16.09 -2.94 -1.36
CA ILE A 187 -14.78 -3.20 -1.97
C ILE A 187 -13.88 -3.94 -0.98
N ALA A 188 -13.88 -3.52 0.29
CA ALA A 188 -13.13 -4.20 1.34
C ALA A 188 -13.56 -5.67 1.48
N ALA A 189 -14.87 -5.93 1.51
CA ALA A 189 -15.41 -7.29 1.62
C ALA A 189 -15.00 -8.17 0.44
N GLU A 190 -15.09 -7.67 -0.80
CA GLU A 190 -14.65 -8.42 -1.97
C GLU A 190 -13.16 -8.77 -1.91
N ILE A 191 -12.31 -7.81 -1.51
CA ILE A 191 -10.87 -8.07 -1.32
C ILE A 191 -10.65 -9.17 -0.28
N TYR A 192 -11.37 -9.13 0.85
CA TYR A 192 -11.28 -10.14 1.90
C TYR A 192 -11.74 -11.52 1.43
N HIS A 193 -12.85 -11.61 0.67
CA HIS A 193 -13.28 -12.88 0.10
C HIS A 193 -12.24 -13.48 -0.85
N ARG A 194 -11.57 -12.65 -1.67
CA ARG A 194 -10.49 -13.13 -2.55
C ARG A 194 -9.29 -13.64 -1.74
N LEU A 195 -8.93 -12.95 -0.67
CA LEU A 195 -7.85 -13.39 0.22
C LEU A 195 -8.19 -14.71 0.94
N LEU A 196 -9.44 -14.91 1.37
CA LEU A 196 -9.86 -16.18 1.99
C LEU A 196 -9.86 -17.35 1.00
N ALA A 197 -9.98 -17.09 -0.30
CA ALA A 197 -9.86 -18.11 -1.34
C ALA A 197 -8.40 -18.52 -1.60
N GLU A 198 -7.42 -17.72 -1.17
CA GLU A 198 -6.00 -18.04 -1.26
C GLU A 198 -5.52 -18.87 -0.07
N SER A 199 -4.47 -19.66 -0.28
CA SER A 199 -3.83 -20.45 0.78
C SER A 199 -2.99 -19.54 1.71
N LEU A 200 -3.66 -18.85 2.63
CA LEU A 200 -3.03 -17.98 3.63
C LEU A 200 -2.70 -18.72 4.93
N PRO A 201 -1.75 -18.21 5.74
CA PRO A 201 -1.55 -18.68 7.11
C PRO A 201 -2.84 -18.56 7.95
N GLN A 202 -3.12 -19.57 8.80
CA GLN A 202 -4.37 -19.66 9.57
C GLN A 202 -4.71 -18.39 10.36
N HIS A 203 -3.72 -17.78 11.02
CA HIS A 203 -3.95 -16.56 11.80
C HIS A 203 -4.41 -15.36 10.95
N MET A 204 -3.98 -15.27 9.68
CA MET A 204 -4.49 -14.26 8.75
C MET A 204 -5.90 -14.59 8.31
N HIS A 205 -6.19 -15.86 8.06
CA HIS A 205 -7.53 -16.32 7.70
C HIS A 205 -8.55 -15.98 8.79
N ASP A 206 -8.22 -16.29 10.05
CA ASP A 206 -9.09 -15.98 11.21
C ASP A 206 -9.28 -14.47 11.38
N PHE A 207 -8.21 -13.68 11.23
CA PHE A 207 -8.27 -12.22 11.27
C PHE A 207 -9.19 -11.65 10.16
N ILE A 208 -9.08 -12.16 8.93
CA ILE A 208 -9.91 -11.70 7.81
C ILE A 208 -11.38 -12.10 8.01
N ALA A 209 -11.63 -13.32 8.50
CA ALA A 209 -12.98 -13.80 8.80
C ALA A 209 -13.66 -12.93 9.89
N ASP A 210 -12.91 -12.53 10.92
CA ASP A 210 -13.39 -11.59 11.94
C ASP A 210 -13.74 -10.22 11.33
N LYS A 211 -12.86 -9.67 10.47
CA LYS A 211 -13.12 -8.41 9.78
C LYS A 211 -14.38 -8.45 8.92
N LEU A 212 -14.63 -9.54 8.21
CA LEU A 212 -15.85 -9.69 7.40
C LEU A 212 -17.12 -9.67 8.26
N ARG A 213 -17.12 -10.32 9.44
CA ARG A 213 -18.28 -10.28 10.36
C ARG A 213 -18.62 -8.85 10.81
N VAL A 214 -17.60 -8.00 11.01
CA VAL A 214 -17.81 -6.60 11.40
C VAL A 214 -18.36 -5.77 10.25
N ILE A 215 -17.94 -6.04 9.02
CA ILE A 215 -18.34 -5.26 7.83
C ILE A 215 -19.72 -5.70 7.32
N GLN A 216 -20.09 -6.97 7.49
CA GLN A 216 -21.36 -7.56 7.07
C GLN A 216 -22.06 -8.21 8.28
N PRO A 217 -22.71 -7.43 9.15
CA PRO A 217 -23.53 -8.03 10.22
C PRO A 217 -24.63 -8.87 9.57
N SER A 218 -24.82 -10.10 10.06
CA SER A 218 -25.93 -10.95 9.64
C SER A 218 -27.24 -10.27 10.07
N GLU A 219 -28.02 -9.80 9.11
CA GLU A 219 -29.38 -9.30 9.34
C GLU A 219 -30.36 -10.43 9.68
#